data_AF-A0A943WKX7-F1
#
_entry.id   AF-A0A943WKX7-F1
#
_cell.length_a   1.000
_cell.length_b   1.000
_cell.length_c   1.000
_cell.angle_alpha   90.00
_cell.angle_beta   90.00
_cell.angle_gamma   90.00
#
_symmetry.space_group_name_H-M   'P 1'
#
loop_
_entity.id
_entity.type
_entity.pdbx_description
1 polymer ?
#
loop_
_entity_poly.entity_id
_entity_poly.type
_entity_poly.pdbx_seq_one_letter_code
_entity_poly.pdbx_strand_id
1 'polypeptide(L)'
;MKNFISAIIITGVGLVAMATGVYASPVSDALRNGVNNKATGVDVSSCGLTVNQANTEYTDFVCSDDKAWMLQNVAKYEVSGDKVVKVILDYKYDKSEIANKQKEIDSVVNSIVSSAKSCKTDYDKAKFVYDYLIDNFKYDNTLSNQTTYDLYTKKSGTCKTFALAYKEILTKLNVSCDVVVSKAMAHEWNVVKMGNAWYNIDVSGANILSGNRDDFFLKSEMFYNILGYSGGTIINGITVSKTDNYNA
;
A
#
# COMPACT_ATOMS: atom_id res chain seq x y z
N MET A 1 24.80 17.12 -20.82
CA MET A 1 24.04 17.99 -19.90
C MET A 1 23.12 17.11 -19.08
N LYS A 2 23.11 17.26 -17.75
CA LYS A 2 22.13 16.58 -16.89
C LYS A 2 20.84 17.40 -16.97
N ASN A 3 19.81 16.84 -17.59
CA ASN A 3 18.51 17.49 -17.68
C ASN A 3 17.62 16.96 -16.56
N PHE A 4 16.85 17.85 -15.93
CA PHE A 4 15.90 17.50 -14.87
C PHE A 4 14.49 17.59 -15.42
N ILE A 5 13.67 16.59 -15.08
CA ILE A 5 12.25 16.53 -15.44
C ILE A 5 11.43 16.32 -14.18
N SER A 6 10.29 17.00 -14.06
CA SER A 6 9.35 16.86 -12.95
C SER A 6 7.98 16.45 -13.48
N ALA A 7 7.31 15.55 -12.77
CA ALA A 7 5.94 15.13 -13.05
C ALA A 7 5.11 15.20 -11.76
N ILE A 8 3.95 15.84 -11.82
CA ILE A 8 2.98 15.82 -10.72
C ILE A 8 2.43 14.41 -10.62
N ILE A 9 2.38 13.88 -9.40
CA ILE A 9 1.79 12.57 -9.16
C ILE A 9 0.31 12.79 -8.90
N ILE A 10 -0.51 12.19 -9.75
CA ILE A 10 -1.95 12.17 -9.52
C ILE A 10 -2.22 10.97 -8.60
N THR A 11 -2.29 11.24 -7.29
CA THR A 11 -2.67 10.23 -6.28
C THR A 11 -4.18 9.98 -6.20
N GLY A 12 -4.97 10.64 -7.05
CA GLY A 12 -6.34 10.25 -7.37
C GLY A 12 -6.32 9.39 -8.62
N VAL A 13 -6.92 8.20 -8.58
CA VAL A 13 -6.86 7.17 -9.62
C VAL A 13 -7.10 7.77 -11.01
N GLY A 14 -6.02 8.00 -11.75
CA GLY A 14 -6.00 8.67 -13.03
C GLY A 14 -4.90 8.09 -13.91
N LEU A 15 -5.30 7.08 -14.69
CA LEU A 15 -4.62 6.48 -15.85
C LEU A 15 -3.09 6.30 -15.79
N VAL A 16 -2.61 5.07 -15.54
CA VAL A 16 -1.52 4.44 -16.33
C VAL A 16 -1.73 2.92 -16.37
N ALA A 17 -1.33 2.29 -17.48
CA ALA A 17 -1.66 0.95 -17.99
C ALA A 17 -1.48 -0.28 -17.05
N MET A 18 -2.05 -1.38 -17.56
CA MET A 18 -2.30 -2.70 -16.99
C MET A 18 -1.10 -3.35 -16.29
N ALA A 19 -1.15 -3.43 -14.96
CA ALA A 19 -0.58 -4.52 -14.18
C ALA A 19 -1.26 -4.52 -12.81
N THR A 20 -2.03 -5.58 -12.54
CA THR A 20 -2.53 -5.95 -11.22
C THR A 20 -1.49 -6.87 -10.60
N GLY A 21 -1.03 -6.57 -9.40
CA GLY A 21 -0.07 -7.41 -8.71
C GLY A 21 0.58 -6.71 -7.52
N VAL A 22 1.10 -7.51 -6.60
CA VAL A 22 2.05 -7.06 -5.59
C VAL A 22 3.27 -6.46 -6.30
N TYR A 23 3.50 -5.16 -6.13
CA TYR A 23 4.55 -4.43 -6.84
C TYR A 23 5.93 -4.76 -6.25
N ALA A 24 6.64 -5.66 -6.93
CA ALA A 24 8.05 -5.92 -6.71
C ALA A 24 8.79 -5.75 -8.05
N SER A 25 9.35 -4.56 -8.25
CA SER A 25 10.26 -4.24 -9.35
C SER A 25 11.63 -3.82 -8.78
N PRO A 26 12.72 -3.98 -9.54
CA PRO A 26 14.03 -3.44 -9.15
C PRO A 26 13.99 -1.95 -8.82
N VAL A 27 13.08 -1.20 -9.46
CA VAL A 27 12.86 0.22 -9.20
C VAL A 27 12.20 0.42 -7.84
N SER A 28 11.13 -0.31 -7.54
CA SER A 28 10.43 -0.24 -6.25
C SER A 28 11.35 -0.62 -5.08
N ASP A 29 12.25 -1.59 -5.25
CA ASP A 29 13.24 -1.99 -4.25
C ASP A 29 14.29 -0.89 -4.04
N ALA A 30 14.77 -0.31 -5.14
CA ALA A 30 15.71 0.80 -5.08
C ALA A 30 15.09 2.04 -4.41
N LEU A 31 13.83 2.37 -4.73
CA LEU A 31 13.07 3.44 -4.08
C LEU A 31 12.90 3.17 -2.58
N ARG A 32 12.47 1.97 -2.20
CA ARG A 32 12.30 1.57 -0.80
C ARG A 32 13.59 1.66 -0.01
N ASN A 33 14.69 1.17 -0.59
CA ASN A 33 16.02 1.29 0.01
C ASN A 33 16.46 2.75 0.14
N GLY A 34 16.21 3.59 -0.88
CA GLY A 34 16.47 5.02 -0.83
C GLY A 34 15.70 5.72 0.28
N VAL A 35 14.39 5.46 0.39
CA VAL A 35 13.51 6.02 1.42
C VAL A 35 13.94 5.57 2.82
N ASN A 36 14.24 4.28 3.00
CA ASN A 36 14.74 3.74 4.26
C ASN A 36 16.03 4.43 4.73
N ASN A 37 16.91 4.79 3.80
CA ASN A 37 18.18 5.46 4.07
C ASN A 37 18.10 7.00 4.00
N LYS A 38 16.93 7.57 3.73
CA LYS A 38 16.73 9.02 3.59
C LYS A 38 17.68 9.61 2.53
N ALA A 39 17.88 8.87 1.45
CA ALA A 39 18.69 9.28 0.31
C ALA A 39 17.98 10.40 -0.47
N THR A 40 18.71 11.32 -1.08
CA THR A 40 18.13 12.39 -1.92
C THR A 40 17.83 11.94 -3.34
N GLY A 41 18.24 10.73 -3.71
CA GLY A 41 17.91 10.12 -4.99
C GLY A 41 18.46 8.71 -5.10
N VAL A 42 17.91 7.97 -6.05
CA VAL A 42 18.15 6.55 -6.28
C VAL A 42 18.57 6.36 -7.72
N ASP A 43 19.71 5.70 -7.92
CA ASP A 43 20.19 5.32 -9.26
C ASP A 43 19.29 4.22 -9.83
N VAL A 44 18.76 4.46 -11.02
CA VAL A 44 17.93 3.52 -11.79
C VAL A 44 18.43 3.38 -13.22
N SER A 45 19.66 3.82 -13.49
CA SER A 45 20.25 3.86 -14.84
C SER A 45 20.30 2.48 -15.50
N SER A 46 20.50 1.42 -14.71
CA SER A 46 20.50 0.03 -15.17
C SER A 46 19.12 -0.45 -15.64
N CYS A 47 18.04 0.22 -15.27
CA CYS A 47 16.67 -0.18 -15.61
C CYS A 47 16.24 0.31 -17.01
N GLY A 48 16.97 1.25 -17.63
CA GLY A 48 16.70 1.70 -19.00
C GLY A 48 15.32 2.34 -19.21
N LEU A 49 14.75 2.95 -18.15
CA LEU A 49 13.37 3.45 -18.15
C LEU A 49 13.23 4.72 -18.97
N THR A 50 12.12 4.84 -19.71
CA THR A 50 11.59 6.15 -20.13
C THR A 50 10.99 6.90 -18.94
N VAL A 51 10.78 8.21 -19.07
CA VAL A 51 10.11 9.02 -18.03
C VAL A 51 8.72 8.47 -17.68
N ASN A 52 7.93 8.04 -18.66
CA ASN A 52 6.60 7.50 -18.42
C ASN A 52 6.63 6.19 -17.62
N GLN A 53 7.60 5.31 -17.91
CA GLN A 53 7.79 4.08 -17.16
C GLN A 53 8.24 4.38 -15.73
N ALA A 54 9.22 5.26 -15.55
CA ALA A 54 9.66 5.69 -14.22
C ALA A 54 8.52 6.33 -13.41
N ASN A 55 7.63 7.08 -14.06
CA ASN A 55 6.45 7.66 -13.43
C ASN A 55 5.42 6.64 -12.99
N THR A 56 5.26 5.56 -13.76
CA THR A 56 4.40 4.45 -13.37
C THR A 56 4.97 3.76 -12.12
N GLU A 57 6.25 3.39 -12.15
CA GLU A 57 6.95 2.74 -11.03
C GLU A 57 6.95 3.58 -9.75
N TYR A 58 7.18 4.89 -9.85
CA TYR A 58 7.14 5.77 -8.70
C TYR A 58 5.72 5.91 -8.13
N THR A 59 4.71 6.00 -9.00
CA THR A 59 3.30 6.07 -8.58
C THR A 59 2.90 4.78 -7.86
N ASP A 60 3.24 3.62 -8.44
CA ASP A 60 2.96 2.32 -7.85
C ASP A 60 3.67 2.16 -6.49
N PHE A 61 4.92 2.64 -6.36
CA PHE A 61 5.63 2.70 -5.08
C PHE A 61 4.90 3.58 -4.04
N VAL A 62 4.50 4.81 -4.41
CA VAL A 62 3.77 5.71 -3.50
C VAL A 62 2.42 5.12 -3.05
N CYS A 63 1.79 4.30 -3.89
CA CYS A 63 0.53 3.64 -3.57
C CYS A 63 0.69 2.42 -2.66
N SER A 64 1.85 1.75 -2.68
CA SER A 64 2.03 0.44 -2.07
C SER A 64 3.05 0.39 -0.91
N ASP A 65 3.81 1.46 -0.69
CA ASP A 65 4.82 1.52 0.37
C ASP A 65 4.34 2.33 1.60
N ASP A 66 4.47 1.73 2.77
CA ASP A 66 4.03 2.29 4.06
C ASP A 66 4.83 3.52 4.48
N LYS A 67 6.01 3.78 3.90
CA LYS A 67 6.87 4.95 4.18
C LYS A 67 6.75 6.07 3.14
N ALA A 68 5.93 5.89 2.11
CA ALA A 68 5.68 6.93 1.12
C ALA A 68 5.08 8.22 1.70
N TRP A 69 4.54 8.19 2.94
CA TRP A 69 4.05 9.39 3.64
C TRP A 69 5.10 10.50 3.78
N MET A 70 6.40 10.14 3.78
CA MET A 70 7.52 11.07 3.90
C MET A 70 7.77 11.89 2.64
N LEU A 71 7.34 11.40 1.47
CA LEU A 71 7.69 11.95 0.17
C LEU A 71 6.70 13.00 -0.30
N GLN A 72 7.19 13.99 -1.05
CA GLN A 72 6.37 14.95 -1.78
C GLN A 72 5.54 14.24 -2.86
N ASN A 73 4.38 14.81 -3.19
CA ASN A 73 3.50 14.27 -4.22
C ASN A 73 3.92 14.65 -5.66
N VAL A 74 5.23 14.72 -5.89
CA VAL A 74 5.83 15.11 -7.16
C VAL A 74 7.05 14.23 -7.39
N ALA A 75 7.06 13.54 -8.52
CA ALA A 75 8.20 12.75 -8.94
C ALA A 75 9.17 13.61 -9.72
N LYS A 76 10.47 13.44 -9.46
CA LYS A 76 11.55 14.21 -10.08
C LYS A 76 12.61 13.26 -10.61
N TYR A 77 13.11 13.51 -11.82
CA TYR A 77 14.02 12.62 -12.53
C TYR A 77 15.23 13.36 -13.07
N GLU A 78 16.40 12.73 -12.98
CA GLU A 78 17.58 13.07 -13.78
C GLU A 78 17.59 12.16 -15.02
N VAL A 79 17.77 12.75 -16.20
CA VAL A 79 17.76 12.00 -17.47
C VAL A 79 19.08 12.15 -18.25
N SER A 80 19.41 11.10 -18.99
CA SER A 80 20.48 11.06 -19.99
C SER A 80 19.89 10.58 -21.32
N GLY A 81 19.80 11.47 -22.31
CA GLY A 81 19.03 11.20 -23.53
C GLY A 81 17.54 11.08 -23.20
N ASP A 82 16.91 9.98 -23.62
CA ASP A 82 15.52 9.63 -23.35
C ASP A 82 15.34 8.72 -22.11
N LYS A 83 16.43 8.42 -21.39
CA LYS A 83 16.43 7.48 -20.26
C LYS A 83 16.56 8.18 -18.92
N VAL A 84 15.80 7.70 -17.93
CA VAL A 84 15.95 8.09 -16.53
C VAL A 84 17.15 7.38 -15.94
N VAL A 85 18.09 8.16 -15.38
CA VAL A 85 19.28 7.64 -14.70
C VAL A 85 19.13 7.67 -13.19
N LYS A 86 18.34 8.60 -12.66
CA LYS A 86 18.09 8.72 -11.22
C LYS A 86 16.69 9.24 -10.95
N VAL A 87 16.03 8.64 -9.97
CA VAL A 87 14.84 9.20 -9.34
C VAL A 87 15.26 10.05 -8.15
N ILE A 88 14.81 11.29 -8.08
CA ILE A 88 15.09 12.22 -6.99
C ILE A 88 14.00 12.03 -5.92
N LEU A 89 14.42 11.76 -4.69
CA LEU A 89 13.53 11.59 -3.54
C LEU A 89 13.40 12.93 -2.82
N ASP A 90 12.26 13.58 -3.00
CA ASP A 90 11.96 14.86 -2.38
C ASP A 90 11.06 14.65 -1.16
N TYR A 91 11.48 15.16 0.00
CA TYR A 91 10.82 14.91 1.28
C TYR A 91 9.96 16.10 1.70
N LYS A 92 8.80 15.81 2.29
CA LYS A 92 7.89 16.82 2.86
C LYS A 92 8.41 17.48 4.13
N TYR A 93 9.29 16.76 4.83
CA TYR A 93 9.73 17.06 6.18
C TYR A 93 11.24 16.89 6.27
N ASP A 94 11.87 17.57 7.22
CA ASP A 94 13.28 17.34 7.51
C ASP A 94 13.51 15.98 8.22
N LYS A 95 14.78 15.58 8.37
CA LYS A 95 15.13 14.29 8.99
C LYS A 95 14.66 14.14 10.44
N SER A 96 14.65 15.24 11.20
CA SER A 96 14.22 15.25 12.60
C SER A 96 12.71 15.11 12.70
N GLU A 97 11.97 15.85 11.87
CA GLU A 97 10.52 15.75 11.76
C GLU A 97 10.09 14.35 11.31
N ILE A 98 10.75 13.75 10.31
CA ILE A 98 10.49 12.37 9.88
C ILE A 98 10.68 11.40 11.06
N ALA A 99 11.77 11.56 11.83
CA ALA A 99 12.04 10.68 12.97
C ALA A 99 10.98 10.82 14.07
N ASN A 100 10.48 12.03 14.34
CA ASN A 100 9.43 12.26 15.33
C ASN A 100 8.08 11.70 14.88
N LYS A 101 7.69 11.97 13.63
CA LYS A 101 6.46 11.43 13.03
C LYS A 101 6.47 9.90 12.96
N GLN A 102 7.62 9.29 12.66
CA GLN A 102 7.76 7.83 12.70
C GLN A 102 7.54 7.28 14.12
N LYS A 103 7.99 7.96 15.17
CA LYS A 103 7.71 7.54 16.56
C LYS A 103 6.22 7.59 16.89
N GLU A 104 5.49 8.58 16.36
CA GLU A 104 4.03 8.65 16.52
C GLU A 104 3.34 7.45 15.85
N ILE A 105 3.73 7.13 14.61
CA ILE A 105 3.25 5.94 13.88
C ILE A 105 3.59 4.66 14.66
N ASP A 106 4.85 4.49 15.02
CA ASP A 106 5.34 3.30 15.74
C ASP A 106 4.60 3.11 17.06
N SER A 107 4.28 4.19 17.78
CA SER A 107 3.52 4.13 19.03
C SER A 107 2.12 3.54 18.81
N VAL A 108 1.38 4.05 17.82
CA VAL A 108 0.04 3.55 17.48
C VAL A 108 0.12 2.09 17.01
N VAL A 109 1.00 1.79 16.07
CA VAL A 109 1.15 0.45 15.50
C VAL A 109 1.55 -0.57 16.57
N ASN A 110 2.54 -0.25 17.42
CA ASN A 110 2.99 -1.16 18.47
C ASN A 110 1.92 -1.40 19.53
N SER A 111 1.03 -0.44 19.79
CA SER A 111 -0.12 -0.61 20.68
C SER A 111 -1.12 -1.64 20.12
N ILE A 112 -1.46 -1.53 18.83
CA ILE A 112 -2.36 -2.47 18.14
C ILE A 112 -1.73 -3.87 18.11
N VAL A 113 -0.47 -3.96 17.67
CA VAL A 113 0.29 -5.22 17.65
C VAL A 113 0.32 -5.86 19.03
N SER A 114 0.58 -5.08 20.09
CA SER A 114 0.63 -5.61 21.45
C SER A 114 -0.71 -6.15 21.93
N SER A 115 -1.82 -5.52 21.55
CA SER A 115 -3.17 -5.99 21.87
C SER A 115 -3.49 -7.32 21.14
N ALA A 116 -3.06 -7.43 19.88
CA ALA A 116 -3.24 -8.63 19.05
C ALA A 116 -2.32 -9.81 19.43
N LYS A 117 -1.26 -9.61 20.24
CA LYS A 117 -0.34 -10.68 20.64
C LYS A 117 -1.00 -11.83 21.42
N SER A 118 -2.15 -11.57 22.04
CA SER A 118 -2.92 -12.60 22.76
C SER A 118 -3.64 -13.58 21.82
N CYS A 119 -3.82 -13.21 20.55
CA CYS A 119 -4.42 -14.05 19.52
C CYS A 119 -3.50 -15.22 19.17
N LYS A 120 -4.07 -16.43 19.14
CA LYS A 120 -3.30 -17.66 18.95
C LYS A 120 -3.11 -18.03 17.48
N THR A 121 -4.13 -17.80 16.66
CA THR A 121 -4.13 -18.17 15.24
C THR A 121 -3.92 -16.96 14.35
N ASP A 122 -3.47 -17.18 13.12
CA ASP A 122 -3.34 -16.11 12.12
C ASP A 122 -4.71 -15.54 11.73
N TYR A 123 -5.76 -16.37 11.77
CA TYR A 123 -7.15 -15.94 11.66
C TYR A 123 -7.51 -14.94 12.76
N ASP A 124 -7.27 -15.28 14.03
CA ASP A 124 -7.62 -14.41 15.17
C ASP A 124 -6.88 -13.08 15.12
N LYS A 125 -5.59 -13.10 14.74
CA LYS A 125 -4.79 -11.88 14.56
C LYS A 125 -5.35 -11.02 13.43
N ALA A 126 -5.64 -11.62 12.28
CA ALA A 126 -6.21 -10.93 11.13
C ALA A 126 -7.58 -10.30 11.46
N LYS A 127 -8.46 -11.05 12.14
CA LYS A 127 -9.78 -10.56 12.55
C LYS A 127 -9.68 -9.46 13.60
N PHE A 128 -8.81 -9.63 14.61
CA PHE A 128 -8.60 -8.61 15.63
C PHE A 128 -8.18 -7.27 15.03
N VAL A 129 -7.16 -7.29 14.15
CA VAL A 129 -6.66 -6.06 13.52
C VAL A 129 -7.73 -5.45 12.60
N TYR A 130 -8.50 -6.29 11.89
CA TYR A 130 -9.57 -5.86 11.00
C TYR A 130 -10.65 -5.10 11.76
N ASP A 131 -11.16 -5.70 12.84
CA ASP A 131 -12.19 -5.09 13.70
C ASP A 131 -11.64 -3.84 14.40
N TYR A 132 -10.39 -3.87 14.89
CA TYR A 132 -9.77 -2.72 15.53
C TYR A 132 -9.71 -1.52 14.60
N LEU A 133 -9.27 -1.71 13.34
CA LEU A 133 -9.19 -0.62 12.38
C LEU A 133 -10.59 -0.06 12.04
N ILE A 134 -11.59 -0.93 11.88
CA ILE A 134 -12.97 -0.50 11.62
C ILE A 134 -13.54 0.31 12.78
N ASP A 135 -13.30 -0.12 14.02
CA ASP A 135 -13.89 0.49 15.21
C ASP A 135 -13.20 1.81 15.62
N ASN A 136 -11.92 2.00 15.26
CA ASN A 136 -11.10 3.11 15.74
C ASN A 136 -10.74 4.16 14.68
N PHE A 137 -10.96 3.87 13.39
CA PHE A 137 -10.61 4.75 12.28
C PHE A 137 -11.81 4.94 11.35
N LYS A 138 -11.84 6.07 10.64
CA LYS A 138 -12.95 6.43 9.75
C LYS A 138 -12.50 6.65 8.31
N TYR A 139 -13.24 6.10 7.38
CA TYR A 139 -13.02 6.36 5.97
C TYR A 139 -13.19 7.84 5.64
N ASP A 140 -12.19 8.41 4.98
CA ASP A 140 -12.21 9.78 4.49
C ASP A 140 -12.85 9.86 3.10
N ASN A 141 -14.14 10.15 3.05
CA ASN A 141 -14.88 10.37 1.80
C ASN A 141 -14.43 11.61 1.03
N THR A 142 -13.71 12.54 1.65
CA THR A 142 -13.14 13.72 0.97
C THR A 142 -11.83 13.42 0.24
N LEU A 143 -11.24 12.24 0.51
CA LEU A 143 -9.95 11.81 -0.04
C LEU A 143 -8.80 12.78 0.27
N SER A 144 -8.88 13.49 1.39
CA SER A 144 -7.89 14.47 1.82
C SER A 144 -6.74 13.83 2.62
N ASN A 145 -7.04 12.77 3.37
CA ASN A 145 -6.10 12.06 4.24
C ASN A 145 -5.49 10.86 3.50
N GLN A 146 -4.49 11.12 2.65
CA GLN A 146 -3.96 10.13 1.70
C GLN A 146 -2.67 9.44 2.15
N THR A 147 -2.22 9.64 3.40
CA THR A 147 -1.01 9.02 3.94
C THR A 147 -1.29 8.16 5.17
N THR A 148 -0.44 7.16 5.42
CA THR A 148 -0.49 6.35 6.66
C THR A 148 -0.29 7.21 7.91
N TYR A 149 0.53 8.27 7.83
CA TYR A 149 0.66 9.25 8.92
C TYR A 149 -0.69 9.95 9.22
N ASP A 150 -1.44 10.37 8.20
CA ASP A 150 -2.77 10.95 8.38
C ASP A 150 -3.73 9.96 9.05
N LEU A 151 -3.75 8.71 8.58
CA LEU A 151 -4.59 7.66 9.16
C LEU A 151 -4.30 7.48 10.65
N TYR A 152 -3.03 7.29 11.03
CA TYR A 152 -2.66 7.03 12.42
C TYR A 152 -2.86 8.22 13.35
N THR A 153 -2.63 9.45 12.88
CA THR A 153 -2.70 10.64 13.73
C THR A 153 -4.07 11.32 13.75
N LYS A 154 -4.77 11.35 12.62
CA LYS A 154 -6.11 11.94 12.49
C LYS A 154 -7.24 10.92 12.64
N LYS A 155 -6.91 9.64 12.73
CA LYS A 155 -7.87 8.51 12.76
C LYS A 155 -8.79 8.48 11.55
N SER A 156 -8.31 8.95 10.40
CA SER A 156 -9.09 9.01 9.17
C SER A 156 -8.21 8.86 7.93
N GLY A 157 -8.67 8.10 6.94
CA GLY A 157 -7.90 7.84 5.73
C GLY A 157 -8.69 7.14 4.63
N THR A 158 -8.06 6.91 3.49
CA THR A 158 -8.64 6.27 2.29
C THR A 158 -8.37 4.76 2.24
N CYS A 159 -8.94 4.07 1.24
CA CYS A 159 -8.73 2.65 0.94
C CYS A 159 -7.24 2.26 0.97
N LYS A 160 -6.41 2.98 0.20
CA LYS A 160 -4.94 2.89 0.26
C LYS A 160 -4.37 2.88 1.68
N THR A 161 -4.73 3.87 2.50
CA THR A 161 -4.12 4.00 3.85
C THR A 161 -4.56 2.89 4.79
N PHE A 162 -5.82 2.44 4.71
CA PHE A 162 -6.30 1.28 5.44
C PHE A 162 -5.58 0.00 5.02
N ALA A 163 -5.39 -0.19 3.70
CA ALA A 163 -4.71 -1.37 3.17
C ALA A 163 -3.23 -1.43 3.60
N LEU A 164 -2.53 -0.28 3.56
CA LEU A 164 -1.14 -0.17 4.04
C LEU A 164 -1.03 -0.42 5.55
N ALA A 165 -1.91 0.19 6.35
CA ALA A 165 -1.90 0.00 7.80
C ALA A 165 -2.18 -1.45 8.20
N TYR A 166 -3.14 -2.10 7.54
CA TYR A 166 -3.46 -3.50 7.80
C TYR A 166 -2.27 -4.41 7.46
N LYS A 167 -1.61 -4.19 6.31
CA LYS A 167 -0.37 -4.90 5.93
C LYS A 167 0.75 -4.69 6.93
N GLU A 168 1.01 -3.45 7.35
CA GLU A 168 2.08 -3.12 8.29
C GLU A 168 1.90 -3.86 9.63
N ILE A 169 0.69 -3.80 10.19
CA ILE A 169 0.37 -4.42 11.48
C ILE A 169 0.44 -5.96 11.37
N LEU A 170 -0.10 -6.56 10.31
CA LEU A 170 -0.04 -8.01 10.11
C LEU A 170 1.39 -8.51 9.87
N THR A 171 2.21 -7.74 9.16
CA THR A 171 3.63 -8.06 8.98
C THR A 171 4.35 -8.13 10.32
N LYS A 172 4.10 -7.18 11.24
CA LYS A 172 4.66 -7.19 12.61
C LYS A 172 4.12 -8.34 13.49
N LEU A 173 2.97 -8.91 13.12
CA LEU A 173 2.37 -10.09 13.75
C LEU A 173 2.78 -11.42 13.08
N ASN A 174 3.70 -11.36 12.10
CA ASN A 174 4.16 -12.47 11.28
C ASN A 174 3.05 -13.16 10.47
N VAL A 175 2.01 -12.42 10.08
CA VAL A 175 0.94 -12.89 9.20
C VAL A 175 1.22 -12.37 7.78
N SER A 176 1.33 -13.27 6.81
CA SER A 176 1.61 -12.88 5.42
C SER A 176 0.42 -12.12 4.83
N CYS A 177 0.66 -10.87 4.47
CA CYS A 177 -0.35 -9.94 3.96
C CYS A 177 0.29 -9.06 2.87
N ASP A 178 -0.46 -8.77 1.82
CA ASP A 178 -0.08 -7.78 0.83
C ASP A 178 -1.23 -6.87 0.41
N VAL A 179 -0.92 -5.79 -0.29
CA VAL A 179 -1.89 -4.84 -0.85
C VAL A 179 -2.20 -5.24 -2.29
N VAL A 180 -3.49 -5.29 -2.62
CA VAL A 180 -3.98 -5.36 -3.99
C VAL A 180 -4.39 -3.96 -4.43
N VAL A 181 -3.90 -3.55 -5.60
CA VAL A 181 -4.31 -2.29 -6.24
C VAL A 181 -5.09 -2.62 -7.50
N SER A 182 -6.35 -2.20 -7.55
CA SER A 182 -7.21 -2.35 -8.72
C SER A 182 -7.49 -1.01 -9.35
N LYS A 183 -6.84 -0.76 -10.49
CA LYS A 183 -7.09 0.44 -11.30
C LYS A 183 -8.51 0.43 -11.87
N ALA A 184 -9.02 -0.75 -12.27
CA ALA A 184 -10.36 -0.90 -12.84
C ALA A 184 -11.46 -0.54 -11.84
N MET A 185 -11.25 -0.84 -10.56
CA MET A 185 -12.19 -0.51 -9.49
C MET A 185 -11.85 0.83 -8.81
N ALA A 186 -10.73 1.45 -9.15
CA ALA A 186 -10.17 2.58 -8.42
C ALA A 186 -10.08 2.33 -6.90
N HIS A 187 -9.57 1.15 -6.51
CA HIS A 187 -9.63 0.67 -5.13
C HIS A 187 -8.38 -0.11 -4.71
N GLU A 188 -8.07 -0.05 -3.41
CA GLU A 188 -7.00 -0.82 -2.77
C GLU A 188 -7.54 -1.59 -1.56
N TRP A 189 -7.14 -2.86 -1.45
CA TRP A 189 -7.48 -3.73 -0.32
C TRP A 189 -6.32 -4.70 -0.02
N ASN A 190 -6.53 -5.71 0.81
CA ASN A 190 -5.50 -6.67 1.16
C ASN A 190 -5.80 -8.10 0.73
N VAL A 191 -4.74 -8.86 0.55
CA VAL A 191 -4.78 -10.32 0.52
C VAL A 191 -3.95 -10.88 1.67
N VAL A 192 -4.50 -11.86 2.37
CA VAL A 192 -3.87 -12.49 3.53
C VAL A 192 -3.78 -13.99 3.32
N LYS A 193 -2.63 -14.57 3.66
CA LYS A 193 -2.40 -16.00 3.58
C LYS A 193 -3.00 -16.70 4.81
N MET A 194 -3.95 -17.61 4.59
CA MET A 194 -4.51 -18.49 5.60
C MET A 194 -4.20 -19.94 5.22
N GLY A 195 -3.35 -20.60 6.02
CA GLY A 195 -2.82 -21.91 5.69
C GLY A 195 -2.05 -21.89 4.37
N ASN A 196 -2.54 -22.64 3.38
CA ASN A 196 -1.91 -22.76 2.05
C ASN A 196 -2.54 -21.85 0.98
N ALA A 197 -3.52 -21.02 1.34
CA ALA A 197 -4.29 -20.21 0.39
C ALA A 197 -4.28 -18.73 0.76
N TRP A 198 -4.58 -17.88 -0.23
CA TRP A 198 -4.71 -16.43 -0.05
C TRP A 198 -6.18 -16.04 -0.17
N TYR A 199 -6.59 -15.07 0.66
CA TYR A 199 -7.95 -14.58 0.75
C TYR A 199 -7.97 -13.06 0.80
N ASN A 200 -8.98 -12.46 0.20
CA ASN A 200 -9.17 -11.02 0.18
C ASN A 200 -9.78 -10.52 1.49
N ILE A 201 -9.28 -9.39 1.97
CA ILE A 201 -9.80 -8.65 3.13
C ILE A 201 -9.85 -7.17 2.75
N ASP A 202 -10.99 -6.53 2.96
CA ASP A 202 -11.15 -5.09 2.71
C ASP A 202 -11.73 -4.36 3.92
N VAL A 203 -10.81 -3.82 4.71
CA VAL A 203 -11.12 -3.01 5.90
C VAL A 203 -11.92 -1.77 5.51
N SER A 204 -11.57 -1.12 4.39
CA SER A 204 -12.18 0.14 3.99
C SER A 204 -13.58 -0.04 3.44
N GLY A 205 -13.84 -1.11 2.68
CA GLY A 205 -15.17 -1.50 2.23
C GLY A 205 -16.12 -1.72 3.40
N ALA A 206 -15.70 -2.46 4.43
CA ALA A 206 -16.49 -2.65 5.64
C ALA A 206 -16.64 -1.39 6.51
N ASN A 207 -15.71 -0.44 6.43
CA ASN A 207 -15.80 0.82 7.16
C ASN A 207 -16.81 1.79 6.52
N ILE A 208 -16.95 1.76 5.19
CA ILE A 208 -17.87 2.63 4.43
C ILE A 208 -19.28 2.08 4.39
N LEU A 209 -19.42 0.76 4.20
CA LEU A 209 -20.70 0.14 3.87
C LEU A 209 -21.46 -0.25 5.14
N SER A 210 -22.73 0.14 5.24
CA SER A 210 -23.62 -0.12 6.39
C SER A 210 -24.11 -1.56 6.50
N GLY A 211 -23.42 -2.52 5.86
CA GLY A 211 -23.74 -3.94 5.85
C GLY A 211 -23.07 -4.73 6.97
N ASN A 212 -23.10 -6.06 6.87
CA ASN A 212 -22.32 -6.89 7.77
C ASN A 212 -20.83 -6.70 7.44
N ARG A 213 -20.04 -6.21 8.40
CA ARG A 213 -18.60 -6.01 8.22
C ARG A 213 -17.87 -7.29 7.78
N ASP A 214 -18.39 -8.46 8.13
CA ASP A 214 -17.78 -9.75 7.76
C ASP A 214 -17.98 -10.09 6.27
N ASP A 215 -18.78 -9.32 5.52
CA ASP A 215 -18.94 -9.44 4.07
C ASP A 215 -17.67 -9.04 3.29
N PHE A 216 -16.69 -8.43 3.96
CA PHE A 216 -15.39 -8.06 3.39
C PHE A 216 -14.21 -8.79 4.05
N PHE A 217 -14.48 -9.78 4.91
CA PHE A 217 -13.45 -10.56 5.59
C PHE A 217 -13.27 -11.95 4.97
N LEU A 218 -12.03 -12.28 4.61
CA LEU A 218 -11.56 -13.56 4.03
C LEU A 218 -12.40 -14.08 2.86
N LYS A 219 -12.62 -13.21 1.87
CA LYS A 219 -13.38 -13.54 0.67
C LYS A 219 -12.52 -14.12 -0.43
N SER A 220 -13.13 -15.00 -1.21
CA SER A 220 -12.58 -15.55 -2.44
C SER A 220 -12.30 -14.46 -3.47
N GLU A 221 -11.51 -14.77 -4.48
CA GLU A 221 -11.38 -13.89 -5.65
C GLU A 221 -12.69 -13.78 -6.42
N MET A 222 -13.49 -14.85 -6.43
CA MET A 222 -14.79 -14.87 -7.11
C MET A 222 -15.71 -13.75 -6.61
N PHE A 223 -15.68 -13.45 -5.30
CA PHE A 223 -16.43 -12.33 -4.73
C PHE A 223 -16.01 -10.99 -5.35
N TYR A 224 -14.71 -10.70 -5.40
CA TYR A 224 -14.21 -9.47 -6.02
C TYR A 224 -14.40 -9.46 -7.53
N ASN A 225 -14.42 -10.62 -8.18
CA ASN A 225 -14.70 -10.71 -9.61
C ASN A 225 -16.11 -10.25 -9.96
N ILE A 226 -17.09 -10.60 -9.12
CA ILE A 226 -18.48 -10.11 -9.25
C ILE A 226 -18.54 -8.58 -9.09
N LEU A 227 -17.67 -8.01 -8.27
CA LEU A 227 -17.57 -6.56 -8.04
C LEU A 227 -16.77 -5.80 -9.11
N GLY A 228 -16.34 -6.48 -10.19
CA GLY A 228 -15.65 -5.87 -11.32
C GLY A 228 -14.12 -6.00 -11.30
N TYR A 229 -13.55 -6.74 -10.33
CA TYR A 229 -12.18 -7.21 -10.45
C TYR A 229 -12.09 -8.31 -11.52
N SER A 230 -11.02 -8.37 -12.30
CA SER A 230 -10.86 -9.46 -13.28
C SER A 230 -9.40 -9.81 -13.57
N GLY A 231 -8.48 -9.23 -12.80
CA GLY A 231 -7.04 -9.38 -13.03
C GLY A 231 -6.42 -10.63 -12.40
N GLY A 232 -7.10 -11.24 -11.43
CA GLY A 232 -6.47 -12.21 -10.54
C GLY A 232 -5.37 -11.58 -9.67
N THR A 233 -5.19 -12.10 -8.47
CA THR A 233 -4.17 -11.62 -7.54
C THR A 233 -2.86 -12.31 -7.88
N ILE A 234 -1.79 -11.52 -8.08
CA ILE A 234 -0.44 -12.05 -8.31
C ILE A 234 0.44 -11.66 -7.12
N ILE A 235 1.03 -12.67 -6.46
CA ILE A 235 1.96 -12.50 -5.34
C ILE A 235 3.27 -13.19 -5.69
N ASN A 236 4.38 -12.44 -5.70
CA ASN A 236 5.71 -12.94 -6.08
C ASN A 236 5.72 -13.66 -7.45
N GLY A 237 4.96 -13.13 -8.42
CA GLY A 237 4.83 -13.71 -9.75
C GLY A 237 3.93 -14.96 -9.84
N ILE A 238 3.28 -15.36 -8.74
CA ILE A 238 2.36 -16.49 -8.69
C ILE A 238 0.92 -15.97 -8.62
N THR A 239 0.09 -16.38 -9.57
CA THR A 239 -1.36 -16.15 -9.49
C THR A 239 -1.95 -16.95 -8.35
N VAL A 240 -2.59 -16.28 -7.40
CA VAL A 240 -3.21 -16.89 -6.22
C VAL A 240 -4.72 -16.75 -6.32
N SER A 241 -5.34 -17.67 -7.06
CA SER A 241 -6.78 -17.69 -7.23
C SER A 241 -7.49 -18.71 -6.34
N LYS A 242 -8.58 -18.28 -5.73
CA LYS A 242 -9.44 -19.07 -4.84
C LYS A 242 -10.90 -18.80 -5.19
N THR A 243 -11.69 -19.86 -5.29
CA THR A 243 -13.11 -19.81 -5.67
C THR A 243 -14.05 -19.84 -4.46
N ASP A 244 -13.58 -20.35 -3.32
CA ASP A 244 -14.33 -20.50 -2.07
C ASP A 244 -13.84 -19.50 -1.00
N ASN A 245 -14.77 -19.01 -0.18
CA ASN A 245 -14.45 -18.18 0.98
C ASN A 245 -13.80 -19.05 2.08
N TYR A 246 -13.05 -18.41 2.98
CA TYR A 246 -12.49 -19.13 4.12
C TYR A 246 -13.61 -19.49 5.12
N ASN A 247 -13.66 -20.75 5.54
CA ASN A 247 -14.48 -21.22 6.64
C ASN A 247 -13.53 -21.59 7.79
N ALA A 248 -13.59 -20.86 8.89
CA ALA A 248 -12.76 -21.07 10.08
C ALA A 248 -13.12 -22.36 10.83
#